data_AF-A0A1S2PIB4-F1
#
_entry.id   AF-A0A1S2PIB4-F1
#
_cell.length_a   1.000
_cell.length_b   1.000
_cell.length_c   1.000
_cell.angle_alpha   90.00
_cell.angle_beta   90.00
_cell.angle_gamma   90.00
#
_symmetry.space_group_name_H-M   'P 1'
#
loop_
_entity.id
_entity.type
_entity.pdbx_description
1 polymer ?
#
loop_
_entity_poly.entity_id
_entity_poly.type
_entity_poly.pdbx_seq_one_letter_code
_entity_poly.pdbx_strand_id
1 'polypeptide(L)'
;MTENQQPVVAEITHEALARCRAIGHGALDAVEALRAELEKSPALGRRARSAVGGMKLYTTRIEATGTRPALTVTYVYDAPPPEPGLIRIALVSPVRFAGGDAGF
;
A
#
# COMPACT_ATOMS: atom_id res chain seq x y z
N MET A 1 -12.70 21.96 20.82
CA MET A 1 -13.09 21.68 19.43
C MET A 1 -12.56 20.31 19.10
N THR A 2 -13.37 19.27 19.22
CA THR A 2 -12.96 17.91 18.85
C THR A 2 -12.96 17.89 17.32
N GLU A 3 -11.78 17.95 16.71
CA GLU A 3 -11.66 17.66 15.29
C GLU A 3 -12.25 16.27 15.09
N ASN A 4 -13.46 16.21 14.49
CA ASN A 4 -14.00 14.98 13.97
C ASN A 4 -13.06 14.52 12.85
N GLN A 5 -11.96 13.86 13.22
CA GLN A 5 -11.14 13.12 12.28
C GLN A 5 -12.06 12.04 11.70
N GLN A 6 -12.59 12.32 10.53
CA GLN A 6 -13.43 11.37 9.80
C GLN A 6 -12.61 10.09 9.60
N PRO A 7 -13.18 8.92 9.87
CA PRO A 7 -12.42 7.67 9.87
C PRO A 7 -11.84 7.43 8.48
N VAL A 8 -10.54 7.21 8.38
CA VAL A 8 -9.93 6.75 7.12
C VAL A 8 -10.10 5.24 7.05
N VAL A 9 -10.64 4.74 5.94
CA VAL A 9 -10.83 3.30 5.72
C VAL A 9 -9.84 2.85 4.65
N ALA A 10 -9.01 1.85 4.97
CA ALA A 10 -8.09 1.26 4.00
C ALA A 10 -8.59 -0.12 3.55
N GLU A 11 -8.75 -0.29 2.25
CA GLU A 11 -9.20 -1.52 1.61
C GLU A 11 -8.08 -2.12 0.75
N ILE A 12 -7.89 -3.43 0.85
CA ILE A 12 -7.05 -4.20 -0.07
C ILE A 12 -7.94 -4.63 -1.24
N THR A 13 -7.62 -4.19 -2.45
CA THR A 13 -8.36 -4.60 -3.65
C THR A 13 -8.22 -6.11 -3.91
N HIS A 14 -9.16 -6.70 -4.63
CA HIS A 14 -9.12 -8.12 -4.97
C HIS A 14 -7.85 -8.48 -5.77
N GLU A 15 -7.43 -7.59 -6.66
CA GLU A 15 -6.21 -7.73 -7.46
C GLU A 15 -4.96 -7.70 -6.57
N ALA A 16 -4.88 -6.76 -5.63
CA ALA A 16 -3.78 -6.69 -4.67
C ALA A 16 -3.74 -7.94 -3.76
N LEU A 17 -4.90 -8.42 -3.31
CA LEU A 17 -5.03 -9.63 -2.50
C LEU A 17 -4.55 -10.88 -3.27
N ALA A 18 -5.03 -11.06 -4.51
CA ALA A 18 -4.60 -12.14 -5.38
C ALA A 18 -3.10 -12.09 -5.63
N ARG A 19 -2.55 -10.88 -5.79
CA ARG A 19 -1.12 -10.67 -5.98
C ARG A 19 -0.30 -11.00 -4.73
N CYS A 20 -0.74 -10.61 -3.54
CA CYS A 20 -0.11 -11.02 -2.27
C CYS A 20 -0.07 -12.54 -2.13
N ARG A 21 -1.18 -13.22 -2.46
CA ARG A 21 -1.25 -14.69 -2.45
C ARG A 21 -0.28 -15.33 -3.44
N ALA A 22 -0.14 -14.75 -4.64
CA ALA A 22 0.80 -15.22 -5.65
C ALA A 22 2.28 -15.00 -5.26
N ILE A 23 2.59 -13.95 -4.50
CA ILE A 23 3.95 -13.70 -3.98
C ILE A 23 4.29 -14.66 -2.82
N GLY A 24 3.32 -14.94 -1.95
CA GLY A 24 3.51 -15.77 -0.77
C GLY A 24 4.44 -15.11 0.27
N HIS A 25 5.12 -15.91 1.09
CA HIS A 25 6.17 -15.45 2.01
C HIS A 25 5.73 -14.31 2.95
N GLY A 26 4.52 -14.38 3.51
CA GLY A 26 4.02 -13.34 4.42
C GLY A 26 3.75 -11.98 3.77
N ALA A 27 3.67 -11.92 2.42
CA ALA A 27 3.34 -10.68 1.71
C ALA A 27 1.96 -10.15 2.08
N LEU A 28 0.99 -11.03 2.36
CA LEU A 28 -0.33 -10.62 2.84
C LEU A 28 -0.24 -9.95 4.22
N ASP A 29 0.42 -10.59 5.18
CA ASP A 29 0.61 -10.03 6.53
C ASP A 29 1.32 -8.66 6.49
N ALA A 30 2.28 -8.50 5.59
CA ALA A 30 2.97 -7.24 5.36
C ALA A 30 2.01 -6.14 4.84
N VAL A 31 1.15 -6.48 3.89
CA VAL A 31 0.16 -5.55 3.32
C VAL A 31 -0.98 -5.26 4.29
N GLU A 32 -1.38 -6.21 5.14
CA GLU A 32 -2.34 -5.99 6.22
C GLU A 32 -1.79 -5.08 7.32
N ALA A 33 -0.52 -5.27 7.70
CA ALA A 33 0.15 -4.34 8.61
C ALA A 33 0.22 -2.92 8.02
N LEU A 34 0.52 -2.81 6.71
CA LEU A 34 0.48 -1.54 6.01
C LEU A 34 -0.93 -0.93 5.99
N ARG A 35 -1.98 -1.72 5.74
CA ARG A 35 -3.38 -1.28 5.77
C ARG A 35 -3.71 -0.62 7.12
N ALA A 36 -3.39 -1.28 8.23
CA ALA A 36 -3.64 -0.75 9.58
C ALA A 36 -2.86 0.54 9.86
N GLU A 37 -1.67 0.69 9.27
CA GLU A 37 -0.90 1.93 9.36
C GLU A 37 -1.48 3.05 8.49
N LEU A 38 -2.02 2.72 7.30
CA LEU A 38 -2.64 3.68 6.40
C LEU A 38 -3.94 4.28 6.96
N GLU A 39 -4.70 3.52 7.76
CA GLU A 39 -5.86 4.04 8.49
C GLU A 39 -5.47 5.11 9.53
N LYS A 40 -4.24 5.07 10.06
CA LYS A 40 -3.69 6.08 10.99
C LYS A 40 -2.99 7.21 10.24
N SER A 41 -2.26 6.86 9.18
CA SER A 41 -1.34 7.71 8.44
C SER A 41 -1.63 7.62 6.93
N PRO A 42 -2.68 8.29 6.42
CA PRO A 42 -3.16 8.16 5.04
C PRO A 42 -2.19 8.66 3.97
N ALA A 43 -1.19 9.47 4.35
CA ALA A 43 -0.20 10.04 3.44
C ALA A 43 1.18 9.36 3.52
N LEU A 44 1.23 8.12 4.02
CA LEU A 44 2.48 7.38 4.23
C LEU A 44 3.20 7.05 2.91
N GLY A 45 4.46 7.47 2.80
CA GLY A 45 5.30 7.19 1.64
C GLY A 45 5.33 8.34 0.63
N ARG A 46 5.60 8.03 -0.63
CA ARG A 46 5.83 9.04 -1.67
C ARG A 46 4.58 9.25 -2.50
N ARG A 47 4.07 10.47 -2.52
CA ARG A 47 3.00 10.89 -3.44
C ARG A 47 3.53 10.89 -4.88
N ALA A 48 2.83 10.21 -5.79
CA ALA A 48 3.09 10.30 -7.22
C ALA A 48 2.56 11.64 -7.77
N ARG A 49 3.27 12.19 -8.77
CA ARG A 49 2.93 13.49 -9.37
C ARG A 49 1.63 13.47 -10.20
N SER A 50 1.18 12.29 -10.63
CA SER A 50 -0.02 12.14 -11.44
C SER A 50 -1.19 11.68 -10.58
N ALA A 51 -2.19 12.55 -10.47
CA ALA A 51 -3.44 12.34 -9.75
C ALA A 51 -4.57 12.60 -10.76
N VAL A 52 -5.26 11.56 -11.21
CA VAL A 52 -6.44 11.72 -12.07
C VAL A 52 -7.62 12.11 -11.17
N GLY A 53 -8.34 13.18 -11.51
CA GLY A 53 -9.62 13.50 -10.88
C GLY A 53 -9.59 13.80 -9.37
N GLY A 54 -8.50 14.35 -8.84
CA GLY A 54 -8.38 14.68 -7.40
C GLY A 54 -7.89 13.53 -6.51
N MET A 55 -7.80 12.31 -7.05
CA MET A 55 -7.31 11.13 -6.35
C MET A 55 -5.79 11.20 -6.14
N LYS A 56 -5.31 11.05 -4.90
CA LYS A 56 -3.88 11.12 -4.61
C LYS A 56 -3.29 9.72 -4.67
N LEU A 57 -2.44 9.47 -5.66
CA LEU A 57 -1.69 8.22 -5.75
C LEU A 57 -0.44 8.28 -4.86
N TYR A 58 -0.22 7.25 -4.05
CA TYR A 58 0.94 7.09 -3.19
C TYR A 58 1.63 5.77 -3.48
N THR A 59 2.94 5.76 -3.30
CA THR A 59 3.76 4.55 -3.37
C THR A 59 4.63 4.47 -2.12
N THR A 60 4.57 3.33 -1.46
CA THR A 60 5.34 3.03 -0.26
C THR A 60 6.10 1.72 -0.46
N ARG A 61 7.23 1.59 0.24
CA ARG A 61 8.08 0.42 0.20
C ARG A 61 8.05 -0.24 1.57
N ILE A 62 7.77 -1.54 1.59
CA ILE A 62 7.92 -2.40 2.75
C ILE A 62 9.28 -3.07 2.59
N GLU A 63 10.17 -2.88 3.55
CA GLU A 63 11.48 -3.53 3.53
C GLU A 63 11.35 -5.03 3.79
N ALA A 64 12.31 -5.79 3.26
CA ALA A 64 12.40 -7.20 3.55
C ALA A 64 12.73 -7.41 5.03
N THR A 65 12.06 -8.38 5.65
CA THR A 65 12.47 -8.94 6.94
C THR A 65 12.76 -10.41 6.72
N GLY A 66 13.49 -11.09 7.60
CA GLY A 66 14.04 -12.43 7.31
C GLY A 66 13.04 -13.47 6.72
N THR A 67 11.75 -13.33 7.00
CA THR A 67 10.67 -14.18 6.47
C THR A 67 9.75 -13.51 5.44
N ARG A 68 9.90 -12.20 5.16
CA ARG A 68 9.03 -11.42 4.29
C ARG A 68 9.82 -10.73 3.17
N PRO A 69 9.37 -10.82 1.91
CA PRO A 69 10.04 -10.15 0.80
C PRO A 69 9.85 -8.63 0.92
N ALA A 70 10.78 -7.87 0.34
CA ALA A 70 10.57 -6.44 0.15
C ALA A 70 9.45 -6.24 -0.88
N LEU A 71 8.51 -5.33 -0.58
CA LEU A 71 7.35 -5.05 -1.43
C LEU A 71 7.30 -3.56 -1.76
N THR A 72 6.90 -3.24 -2.99
CA THR A 72 6.42 -1.92 -3.37
C THR A 72 4.89 -1.98 -3.42
N VAL A 73 4.26 -1.10 -2.66
CA VAL A 73 2.79 -1.01 -2.58
C VAL A 73 2.36 0.36 -3.09
N THR A 74 1.45 0.35 -4.04
CA THR A 74 0.82 1.55 -4.58
C THR A 74 -0.64 1.57 -4.14
N TYR A 75 -1.05 2.69 -3.57
CA TYR A 75 -2.41 2.90 -3.11
C TYR A 75 -2.94 4.26 -3.54
N VAL A 76 -4.25 4.33 -3.72
CA VAL A 76 -4.96 5.57 -4.03
C VAL A 76 -5.62 6.05 -2.75
N TYR A 77 -5.38 7.31 -2.41
CA TYR A 77 -6.12 8.01 -1.38
C TYR A 77 -7.13 8.93 -2.05
N ASP A 78 -8.40 8.57 -1.92
CA ASP A 78 -9.55 9.36 -2.35
C ASP A 78 -10.22 9.96 -1.11
N ALA A 79 -10.35 11.28 -1.08
CA ALA A 79 -10.93 11.97 0.06
C ALA A 79 -11.71 13.19 -0.44
N PRO A 80 -12.87 12.98 -1.10
CA PRO A 80 -13.79 14.06 -1.38
C PRO A 80 -14.47 14.48 -0.07
N PRO A 81 -14.38 15.75 0.35
CA PRO A 81 -15.20 16.25 1.46
C PRO A 81 -16.69 16.07 1.08
N PRO A 82 -17.58 15.61 1.97
CA PRO A 82 -17.45 15.37 3.41
C PRO A 82 -17.32 13.88 3.83
N GLU A 83 -16.89 12.99 2.95
CA GLU A 83 -16.85 11.55 3.23
C GLU A 83 -15.55 11.11 3.94
N PRO A 84 -15.58 10.01 4.71
CA PRO A 84 -14.37 9.38 5.24
C PRO A 84 -13.36 9.13 4.12
N GLY A 85 -12.09 9.48 4.36
CA GLY A 85 -11.03 9.28 3.38
C GLY A 85 -10.86 7.78 3.08
N LEU A 86 -10.97 7.40 1.81
CA LEU A 86 -10.88 6.02 1.37
C LEU A 86 -9.51 5.75 0.76
N ILE A 87 -8.86 4.70 1.25
CA ILE A 87 -7.59 4.22 0.72
C ILE A 87 -7.82 2.89 0.02
N ARG A 88 -7.47 2.80 -1.25
CA ARG A 88 -7.51 1.54 -2.02
C ARG A 88 -6.09 1.11 -2.34
N ILE A 89 -5.63 0.03 -1.72
CA ILE A 89 -4.37 -0.63 -2.06
C ILE A 89 -4.58 -1.38 -3.37
N ALA A 90 -4.01 -0.84 -4.46
CA ALA A 90 -4.31 -1.28 -5.82
C ALA A 90 -3.23 -2.19 -6.41
N LEU A 91 -1.96 -1.97 -6.05
CA LEU A 91 -0.85 -2.71 -6.65
C LEU A 91 0.18 -3.09 -5.60
N VAL A 92 0.57 -4.37 -5.62
CA VAL A 92 1.61 -4.94 -4.77
C VAL A 92 2.61 -5.64 -5.67
N SER A 93 3.88 -5.26 -5.59
CA SER A 93 4.94 -5.87 -6.39
C SER A 93 6.13 -6.19 -5.51
N PRO A 94 6.76 -7.37 -5.67
CA PRO A 94 8.02 -7.63 -5.01
C PRO A 94 9.08 -6.66 -5.54
N VAL A 95 9.92 -6.15 -4.66
CA VAL A 95 11.14 -5.44 -5.06
C VAL A 95 12.08 -6.50 -5.63
N ARG A 96 12.31 -6.47 -6.94
CA ARG A 96 13.37 -7.27 -7.54
C ARG A 96 14.70 -6.65 -7.12
N PHE A 97 15.46 -7.38 -6.31
CA PHE A 97 16.89 -7.13 -6.22
C PHE A 97 17.47 -7.50 -7.60
N ALA A 98 18.00 -6.51 -8.31
CA ALA A 98 18.90 -6.78 -9.43
C ALA A 98 20.21 -7.30 -8.81
N GLY A 99 20.31 -8.61 -8.57
CA GLY A 99 21.51 -9.21 -8.00
C GLY A 99 21.32 -10.70 -7.73
N GLY A 100 21.94 -11.52 -8.58
CA GLY A 100 22.21 -12.92 -8.26
C GLY A 100 21.52 -13.96 -9.14
N ASP A 101 21.62 -13.84 -10.46
CA ASP A 101 21.78 -15.04 -11.29
C ASP A 101 23.25 -15.09 -11.70
N ALA A 102 24.10 -15.52 -10.76
CA ALA A 102 25.38 -16.11 -11.10
C ALA A 102 25.17 -17.60 -10.90
N GLY A 103 24.81 -18.27 -11.99
CA GLY A 103 24.63 -19.71 -12.06
C GLY A 103 25.87 -20.46 -11.60
N PHE A 104 25.59 -21.65 -11.08
CA PHE A 104 26.52 -22.72 -10.72
C PHE A 104 27.55 -23.02 -11.83
#